data_AF-A0A951BKR2-F1
#
_entry.id   AF-A0A951BKR2-F1
#
_cell.length_a   1.000
_cell.length_b   1.000
_cell.length_c   1.000
_cell.angle_alpha   90.00
_cell.angle_beta   90.00
_cell.angle_gamma   90.00
#
_symmetry.space_group_name_H-M   'P 1'
#
loop_
_entity.id
_entity.type
_entity.pdbx_description
1 polymer ?
#
loop_
_entity_poly.entity_id
_entity_poly.type
_entity_poly.pdbx_seq_one_letter_code
_entity_poly.pdbx_strand_id
1 'polypeptide(L)'
;MSETYTAVYERDGEAWIAEIAEEPRVHSRCPSLTEARESIRNALTRWLNTDLEQLRIVDDFRLPAQIRTAREAVKTTRTEDDRNQMMASMTDSKSAMSWAEDLGMSMRDPVTVQALMSLEGREVSIDKFCHTITMAEELARLTAVSDHVSPDGVRQEE
;
A
#
# COMPACT_ATOMS: atom_id res chain seq x y z
N MET A 1 -19.07 -3.34 31.52
CA MET A 1 -18.22 -3.86 30.43
C MET A 1 -18.28 -2.82 29.34
N SER A 2 -17.14 -2.37 28.79
CA SER A 2 -17.14 -1.38 27.71
C SER A 2 -17.52 -2.07 26.40
N GLU A 3 -18.65 -1.69 25.81
CA GLU A 3 -19.06 -2.23 24.51
C GLU A 3 -18.11 -1.71 23.42
N THR A 4 -17.66 -2.62 22.55
CA THR A 4 -16.73 -2.31 21.47
C THR A 4 -17.49 -2.24 20.15
N TYR A 5 -17.30 -1.14 19.42
CA TYR A 5 -17.93 -0.86 18.14
C TYR A 5 -16.88 -0.61 17.07
N THR A 6 -17.19 -0.95 15.84
CA THR A 6 -16.31 -0.80 14.69
C THR A 6 -16.83 0.28 13.77
N ALA A 7 -16.12 1.40 13.67
CA ALA A 7 -16.42 2.47 12.73
C ALA A 7 -15.70 2.21 11.40
N VAL A 8 -16.47 1.87 10.38
CA VAL A 8 -16.00 1.58 9.02
C VAL A 8 -16.01 2.87 8.21
N TYR A 9 -14.87 3.25 7.65
CA TYR A 9 -14.71 4.42 6.79
C TYR A 9 -14.42 4.01 5.36
N GLU A 10 -15.18 4.57 4.42
CA GLU A 10 -15.00 4.37 2.99
C GLU A 10 -14.96 5.72 2.26
N ARG A 11 -14.06 5.84 1.29
CA ARG A 11 -14.04 7.00 0.40
C ARG A 11 -15.03 6.79 -0.75
N ASP A 12 -15.99 7.71 -0.87
CA ASP A 12 -17.00 7.76 -1.93
C ASP A 12 -16.83 9.06 -2.73
N GLY A 13 -16.06 8.98 -3.82
CA GLY A 13 -15.69 10.15 -4.62
C GLY A 13 -14.91 11.18 -3.79
N GLU A 14 -15.50 12.37 -3.63
CA GLU A 14 -14.93 13.47 -2.84
C GLU A 14 -15.36 13.45 -1.37
N ALA A 15 -16.25 12.54 -0.98
CA ALA A 15 -16.78 12.41 0.38
C ALA A 15 -16.24 11.17 1.09
N TRP A 16 -16.33 11.18 2.42
CA TRP A 16 -16.14 10.04 3.30
C TRP A 16 -17.48 9.57 3.82
N ILE A 17 -17.72 8.26 3.73
CA ILE A 17 -18.83 7.57 4.37
C ILE A 17 -18.27 6.90 5.62
N ALA A 18 -18.93 7.08 6.76
CA ALA A 18 -18.64 6.36 8.00
C ALA A 18 -19.90 5.61 8.46
N GLU A 19 -19.73 4.38 8.95
CA GLU A 19 -20.81 3.52 9.43
C GLU A 19 -20.34 2.72 10.65
N ILE A 20 -21.22 2.45 11.61
CA ILE A 20 -20.94 1.50 12.69
C ILE A 20 -21.36 0.09 12.24
N ALA A 21 -20.42 -0.84 12.17
CA ALA A 21 -20.65 -2.19 11.65
C ALA A 21 -21.73 -2.95 12.43
N GLU A 22 -21.80 -2.73 13.74
CA GLU A 22 -22.77 -3.37 14.62
C GLU A 22 -24.14 -2.66 14.62
N GLU A 23 -24.21 -1.41 14.16
CA GLU A 23 -25.44 -0.62 14.04
C GLU A 23 -25.41 0.22 12.75
N PRO A 24 -25.76 -0.37 11.60
CA PRO A 24 -25.71 0.30 10.29
C PRO A 24 -26.60 1.54 10.18
N ARG A 25 -27.58 1.72 11.09
CA ARG A 25 -28.41 2.93 11.15
C ARG A 25 -27.63 4.15 11.61
N VAL A 26 -26.51 3.94 12.29
CA VAL A 26 -25.56 4.99 12.66
C VAL A 26 -24.54 5.11 11.53
N HIS A 27 -24.78 6.08 10.66
CA HIS A 27 -23.91 6.39 9.55
C HIS A 27 -23.83 7.90 9.30
N SER A 28 -22.76 8.35 8.66
CA SER A 28 -22.57 9.75 8.27
C SER A 28 -21.85 9.87 6.92
N ARG A 29 -22.05 11.01 6.25
CA ARG A 29 -21.35 11.37 5.03
C ARG A 29 -20.77 12.77 5.20
N CYS A 30 -19.46 12.88 5.14
CA CYS A 30 -18.73 14.13 5.40
C CYS A 30 -17.69 14.40 4.31
N PRO A 31 -17.31 15.66 4.05
CA PRO A 31 -16.27 16.00 3.07
C PRO A 31 -14.87 15.52 3.51
N SER A 32 -14.60 15.49 4.81
CA SER A 32 -13.31 15.13 5.39
C SER A 32 -13.39 13.91 6.33
N LEU A 33 -12.27 13.19 6.47
CA LEU A 33 -12.18 12.05 7.39
C LEU A 33 -12.30 12.48 8.85
N THR A 34 -11.75 13.64 9.20
CA THR A 34 -11.83 14.21 10.56
C THR A 34 -13.29 14.45 10.94
N GLU A 35 -14.07 15.09 10.06
CA GLU A 35 -15.50 15.29 10.29
C GLU A 35 -16.26 13.97 10.33
N ALA A 36 -15.93 13.01 9.46
CA ALA A 36 -16.55 11.69 9.47
C ALA A 36 -16.33 10.98 10.82
N ARG A 37 -15.10 11.05 11.36
CA ARG A 37 -14.70 10.50 12.66
C ARG A 37 -15.45 11.14 13.83
N GLU A 38 -15.57 12.46 13.85
CA GLU A 38 -16.29 13.16 14.91
C GLU A 38 -17.80 12.90 14.79
N SER A 39 -18.33 12.98 13.56
CA SER A 39 -19.74 12.77 13.28
C SER A 39 -20.20 11.37 13.66
N ILE A 40 -19.43 10.32 13.34
CA ILE A 40 -19.84 8.94 13.63
C ILE A 40 -19.81 8.65 15.14
N ARG A 41 -18.83 9.19 15.85
CA ARG A 41 -18.72 9.08 17.32
C ARG A 41 -19.89 9.78 18.01
N ASN A 42 -20.20 11.01 17.57
CA ASN A 42 -21.34 11.78 18.08
C ASN A 42 -22.70 11.16 17.73
N ALA A 43 -22.81 10.54 16.56
CA ALA A 43 -24.03 9.83 16.15
C ALA A 43 -24.25 8.58 17.02
N LEU A 44 -23.17 7.83 17.29
CA LEU A 44 -23.24 6.64 18.13
C LEU A 44 -23.59 6.96 19.59
N THR A 45 -22.98 7.99 20.19
CA THR A 45 -23.30 8.40 21.57
C THR A 45 -24.75 8.85 21.70
N ARG A 46 -25.28 9.58 20.71
CA ARG A 46 -26.70 9.97 20.68
C ARG A 46 -27.63 8.77 20.50
N TRP A 47 -27.27 7.82 19.65
CA TRP A 47 -28.09 6.63 19.41
C TRP A 47 -28.20 5.75 20.65
N LEU A 48 -27.07 5.52 21.33
CA LEU A 48 -26.99 4.68 22.54
C LEU A 48 -27.32 5.45 23.83
N ASN A 49 -27.56 6.76 23.74
CA ASN A 49 -27.73 7.65 24.88
C ASN A 49 -26.67 7.42 25.98
N THR A 50 -25.42 7.25 25.56
CA THR A 50 -24.28 6.82 26.38
C THR A 50 -23.06 7.69 26.09
N ASP A 51 -22.25 7.97 27.11
CA ASP A 51 -21.04 8.76 26.96
C ASP A 51 -19.95 8.04 26.17
N LEU A 52 -19.15 8.82 25.44
CA LEU A 52 -18.07 8.29 24.61
C LEU A 52 -17.02 7.51 25.43
N GLU A 53 -16.79 7.88 26.69
CA GLU A 53 -15.82 7.20 27.57
C GLU A 53 -16.22 5.76 27.93
N GLN A 54 -17.50 5.42 27.78
CA GLN A 54 -18.03 4.08 28.04
C GLN A 54 -18.01 3.19 26.79
N LEU A 55 -17.72 3.78 25.62
CA LEU A 55 -17.72 3.13 24.32
C LEU A 55 -16.29 2.97 23.81
N ARG A 56 -15.93 1.77 23.36
CA ARG A 56 -14.66 1.54 22.68
C ARG A 56 -14.89 1.52 21.17
N ILE A 57 -14.47 2.56 20.46
CA ILE A 57 -14.66 2.64 19.00
C ILE A 57 -13.34 2.34 18.29
N VAL A 58 -13.33 1.31 17.46
CA VAL A 58 -12.20 0.89 16.63
C VAL A 58 -12.45 1.37 15.20
N ASP A 59 -11.50 2.11 14.63
CA ASP A 59 -11.60 2.57 13.24
C ASP A 59 -11.13 1.47 12.26
N ASP A 60 -11.96 1.11 11.28
CA ASP A 60 -11.65 0.23 10.15
C ASP A 60 -11.73 1.01 8.83
N PHE A 61 -10.70 0.91 7.98
CA PHE A 61 -10.61 1.66 6.74
C PHE A 61 -10.76 0.75 5.53
N ARG A 62 -11.82 0.94 4.76
CA ARG A 62 -12.09 0.15 3.56
C ARG A 62 -11.57 0.82 2.31
N LEU A 63 -11.07 -0.03 1.42
CA LEU A 63 -10.74 0.37 0.07
C LEU A 63 -12.02 0.84 -0.65
N PRO A 64 -11.95 1.94 -1.41
CA PRO A 64 -13.09 2.45 -2.18
C PRO A 64 -13.74 1.35 -3.02
N ALA A 65 -15.08 1.33 -3.08
CA ALA A 65 -15.84 0.37 -3.89
C ALA A 65 -15.29 0.22 -5.31
N GLN A 66 -14.88 1.31 -5.96
CA GLN A 66 -14.33 1.28 -7.32
C GLN A 66 -13.04 0.43 -7.43
N ILE A 67 -12.17 0.48 -6.42
CA ILE A 67 -10.95 -0.34 -6.36
C ILE A 67 -11.30 -1.78 -6.02
N ARG A 68 -12.31 -2.00 -5.17
CA ARG A 68 -12.81 -3.35 -4.87
C ARG A 68 -13.43 -4.01 -6.11
N THR A 69 -14.25 -3.28 -6.87
CA THR A 69 -14.84 -3.75 -8.13
C THR A 69 -13.78 -4.00 -9.19
N ALA A 70 -12.78 -3.13 -9.32
CA ALA A 70 -11.64 -3.38 -10.21
C ALA A 70 -10.86 -4.64 -9.79
N ARG A 71 -10.66 -4.86 -8.49
CA ARG A 71 -9.98 -6.05 -7.97
C ARG A 71 -10.80 -7.33 -8.17
N GLU A 72 -12.12 -7.24 -8.00
CA GLU A 72 -13.05 -8.35 -8.27
C GLU A 72 -13.11 -8.66 -9.77
N ALA A 73 -13.15 -7.65 -10.63
CA ALA A 73 -13.06 -7.80 -12.08
C ALA A 73 -11.74 -8.49 -12.49
N VAL A 74 -10.60 -8.03 -11.96
CA VAL A 74 -9.29 -8.66 -12.20
C VAL A 74 -9.23 -10.10 -11.68
N LYS A 75 -9.90 -10.42 -10.56
CA LYS A 75 -10.02 -11.80 -10.07
C LYS A 75 -10.87 -12.68 -11.00
N THR A 76 -11.93 -12.13 -11.60
CA THR A 76 -12.79 -12.86 -12.54
C THR A 76 -12.19 -13.00 -13.95
N THR A 77 -11.24 -12.14 -14.31
CA THR A 77 -10.57 -12.18 -15.62
C THR A 77 -9.27 -12.98 -15.63
N ARG A 78 -8.72 -13.36 -14.46
CA ARG A 78 -7.62 -14.34 -14.42
C ARG A 78 -8.17 -15.73 -14.70
N THR A 79 -8.13 -16.12 -15.96
CA THR A 79 -8.41 -17.48 -16.39
C THR A 79 -7.33 -18.42 -15.82
N GLU A 80 -7.65 -19.70 -15.59
CA GLU A 80 -6.59 -20.67 -15.25
C GLU A 80 -5.47 -20.69 -16.30
N ASP A 81 -5.80 -20.37 -17.55
CA ASP A 81 -4.83 -20.17 -18.63
C ASP A 81 -3.93 -18.96 -18.41
N ASP A 82 -4.44 -17.81 -17.93
CA ASP A 82 -3.59 -16.66 -17.59
C ASP A 82 -2.69 -16.97 -16.39
N ARG A 83 -3.19 -17.78 -15.45
CA ARG A 83 -2.41 -18.24 -14.30
C ARG A 83 -1.34 -19.24 -14.73
N ASN A 84 -1.65 -20.18 -15.61
CA ASN A 84 -0.72 -21.14 -16.16
C ASN A 84 0.29 -20.48 -17.10
N GLN A 85 -0.13 -19.48 -17.87
CA GLN A 85 0.75 -18.65 -18.69
C GLN A 85 1.66 -17.78 -17.81
N MET A 86 1.14 -17.22 -16.72
CA MET A 86 1.95 -16.50 -15.73
C MET A 86 2.96 -17.44 -15.07
N MET A 87 2.55 -18.63 -14.61
CA MET A 87 3.46 -19.62 -14.04
C MET A 87 4.48 -20.16 -15.06
N ALA A 88 4.07 -20.37 -16.32
CA ALA A 88 4.97 -20.75 -17.40
C ALA A 88 5.99 -19.64 -17.68
N SER A 89 5.53 -18.39 -17.74
CA SER A 89 6.39 -17.22 -17.96
C SER A 89 7.39 -17.00 -16.83
N MET A 90 7.08 -17.41 -15.59
CA MET A 90 8.02 -17.37 -14.46
C MET A 90 9.18 -18.37 -14.61
N THR A 91 9.07 -19.35 -15.52
CA THR A 91 10.11 -20.33 -15.84
C THR A 91 10.95 -19.92 -17.05
N ASP A 92 10.48 -18.97 -17.86
CA ASP A 92 11.19 -18.48 -19.03
C ASP A 92 12.34 -17.55 -18.61
N SER A 93 13.51 -17.73 -19.21
CA SER A 93 14.59 -16.77 -19.05
C SER A 93 14.44 -15.71 -20.13
N LYS A 94 14.46 -14.43 -19.76
CA LYS A 94 14.37 -13.29 -20.68
C LYS A 94 15.42 -12.24 -20.32
N SER A 95 15.69 -11.30 -21.20
CA SER A 95 16.60 -10.21 -20.87
C SER A 95 16.07 -9.39 -19.69
N ALA A 96 16.98 -8.85 -18.88
CA ALA A 96 16.62 -8.01 -17.73
C ALA A 96 15.75 -6.79 -18.14
N MET A 97 15.96 -6.24 -19.33
CA MET A 97 15.14 -5.13 -19.85
C MET A 97 13.73 -5.57 -20.24
N SER A 98 13.58 -6.76 -20.82
CA SER A 98 12.25 -7.33 -21.11
C SER A 98 11.48 -7.60 -19.82
N TRP A 99 12.14 -8.08 -18.77
CA TRP A 99 11.53 -8.22 -17.45
C TRP A 99 11.11 -6.88 -16.85
N ALA A 100 11.94 -5.84 -16.99
CA ALA A 100 11.62 -4.51 -16.51
C ALA A 100 10.40 -3.90 -17.22
N GLU A 101 10.26 -4.14 -18.53
CA GLU A 101 9.10 -3.70 -19.31
C GLU A 101 7.84 -4.47 -18.93
N ASP A 102 7.90 -5.80 -18.88
CA ASP A 102 6.78 -6.68 -18.51
C ASP A 102 6.23 -6.35 -17.10
N LEU A 103 7.10 -5.94 -16.18
CA LEU A 103 6.74 -5.60 -14.79
C LEU A 103 6.50 -4.10 -14.56
N GLY A 104 6.56 -3.27 -15.61
CA GLY A 104 6.34 -1.83 -15.54
C GLY A 104 7.38 -1.08 -14.69
N MET A 105 8.58 -1.64 -14.55
CA MET A 105 9.68 -1.13 -13.71
C MET A 105 10.67 -0.24 -14.47
N SER A 106 10.64 -0.19 -15.80
CA SER A 106 11.66 0.44 -16.65
C SER A 106 11.95 1.93 -16.40
N MET A 107 11.24 2.62 -15.50
CA MET A 107 11.43 4.06 -15.26
C MET A 107 11.36 4.53 -13.79
N ARG A 108 11.39 3.64 -12.78
CA ARG A 108 11.14 4.07 -11.39
C ARG A 108 12.36 4.48 -10.57
N ASP A 109 13.55 3.94 -10.86
CA ASP A 109 14.75 4.24 -10.09
C ASP A 109 16.03 4.13 -10.95
N PRO A 110 16.84 5.21 -11.10
CA PRO A 110 18.08 5.19 -11.89
C PRO A 110 19.10 4.15 -11.42
N VAL A 111 19.19 3.87 -10.12
CA VAL A 111 20.13 2.88 -9.55
C VAL A 111 19.71 1.48 -9.95
N THR A 112 18.41 1.17 -9.84
CA THR A 112 17.82 -0.07 -10.33
C THR A 112 18.03 -0.25 -11.83
N VAL A 113 17.82 0.79 -12.64
CA VAL A 113 18.07 0.74 -14.10
C VAL A 113 19.55 0.45 -14.40
N GLN A 114 20.49 1.07 -13.68
CA GLN A 114 21.92 0.82 -13.86
C GLN A 114 22.32 -0.61 -13.45
N ALA A 115 21.74 -1.13 -12.37
CA ALA A 115 21.93 -2.52 -11.95
C ALA A 115 21.39 -3.50 -12.99
N LEU A 116 20.24 -3.21 -13.61
CA LEU A 116 19.68 -4.02 -14.69
C LEU A 116 20.50 -3.95 -15.97
N MET A 117 21.11 -2.79 -16.29
CA MET A 117 22.05 -2.67 -17.42
C MET A 117 23.31 -3.53 -17.22
N SER A 118 23.78 -3.68 -15.97
CA SER A 118 24.93 -4.55 -15.64
C SER A 118 24.67 -6.05 -15.87
N LEU A 119 23.39 -6.44 -16.00
CA LEU A 119 22.99 -7.81 -16.37
C LEU A 119 23.11 -8.08 -17.88
N GLU A 120 23.55 -7.09 -18.68
CA GLU A 120 23.89 -7.14 -20.13
C GLU A 120 23.21 -8.25 -20.93
N GLY A 121 22.12 -7.99 -21.65
CA GLY A 121 21.58 -8.84 -22.74
C GLY A 121 21.33 -10.34 -22.47
N ARG A 122 21.69 -10.84 -21.29
CA ARG A 122 21.64 -12.25 -20.90
C ARG A 122 20.24 -12.55 -20.49
N GLU A 123 19.79 -13.72 -20.89
CA GLU A 123 18.57 -14.29 -20.36
C GLU A 123 18.77 -14.56 -18.88
N VAL A 124 17.96 -13.91 -18.05
CA VAL A 124 17.92 -14.08 -16.60
C VAL A 124 16.56 -14.63 -16.23
N SER A 125 16.56 -15.57 -15.29
CA SER A 125 15.32 -16.02 -14.65
C SER A 125 14.72 -14.89 -13.81
N ILE A 126 13.41 -14.97 -13.58
CA ILE A 126 12.69 -14.00 -12.75
C ILE A 126 13.29 -13.90 -11.34
N ASP A 127 13.75 -15.01 -10.76
CA ASP A 127 14.36 -15.02 -9.42
C ASP A 127 15.65 -14.19 -9.38
N LYS A 128 16.51 -14.35 -10.39
CA LYS A 128 17.77 -13.62 -10.48
C LYS A 128 17.51 -12.13 -10.72
N PHE A 129 16.52 -11.80 -11.56
CA PHE A 129 16.08 -10.44 -11.80
C PHE A 129 15.56 -9.76 -10.51
N CYS A 130 14.62 -10.38 -9.80
CA CYS A 130 14.06 -9.88 -8.54
C CYS A 130 15.13 -9.73 -7.45
N HIS A 131 16.06 -10.68 -7.36
CA HIS A 131 17.18 -10.60 -6.42
C HIS A 131 18.08 -9.41 -6.70
N THR A 132 18.45 -9.17 -7.97
CA THR A 132 19.28 -8.01 -8.35
C THR A 132 18.61 -6.69 -8.01
N ILE A 133 17.30 -6.55 -8.25
CA ILE A 133 16.55 -5.34 -7.88
C ILE A 133 16.58 -5.14 -6.35
N THR A 134 16.29 -6.20 -5.59
CA THR A 134 16.28 -6.14 -4.12
C THR A 134 17.64 -5.67 -3.59
N MET A 135 18.74 -6.19 -4.15
CA MET A 135 20.09 -5.77 -3.76
C MET A 135 20.40 -4.33 -4.17
N ALA A 136 19.97 -3.88 -5.35
CA ALA A 136 20.15 -2.50 -5.79
C ALA A 136 19.42 -1.51 -4.87
N GLU A 137 18.18 -1.81 -4.48
CA GLU A 137 17.40 -0.99 -3.55
C GLU A 137 18.03 -0.93 -2.15
N GLU A 138 18.49 -2.06 -1.62
CA GLU A 138 19.17 -2.11 -0.32
C GLU A 138 20.49 -1.30 -0.34
N LEU A 139 21.25 -1.38 -1.43
CA LEU A 139 22.47 -0.56 -1.60
C LEU A 139 22.14 0.93 -1.71
N ALA A 140 21.07 1.30 -2.42
CA ALA A 140 20.59 2.68 -2.48
C ALA A 140 20.17 3.19 -1.09
N ARG A 141 19.50 2.35 -0.27
CA ARG A 141 19.14 2.68 1.12
C ARG A 141 20.38 2.88 2.01
N LEU A 142 21.39 2.03 1.90
CA LEU A 142 22.62 2.12 2.69
C LEU A 142 23.49 3.33 2.31
N THR A 143 23.55 3.66 1.02
CA THR A 143 24.27 4.84 0.53
C THR A 143 23.55 6.15 0.90
N ALA A 144 22.22 6.20 0.81
CA ALA A 144 21.43 7.33 1.30
C ALA A 144 21.54 7.55 2.82
N VAL A 145 21.68 6.48 3.61
CA VAL A 145 21.98 6.56 5.06
C VAL A 145 23.39 7.12 5.32
N SER A 146 24.34 6.87 4.42
CA SER A 146 25.73 7.31 4.58
C SER A 146 25.93 8.80 4.27
N ASP A 147 25.07 9.40 3.42
CA ASP A 147 25.05 10.85 3.14
C ASP A 147 24.50 11.70 4.31
N HIS A 148 23.99 11.09 5.37
CA HIS A 148 23.53 11.78 6.58
C HIS A 148 24.55 11.83 7.73
N VAL A 149 25.79 11.37 7.53
CA VAL A 149 26.89 11.64 8.47
C VAL A 149 27.56 12.96 8.09
N SER A 150 27.06 14.06 8.67
CA SER A 150 27.70 15.37 8.60
C SER A 150 29.16 15.31 9.05
N PRO A 151 30.10 15.88 8.29
CA PRO A 151 31.48 16.08 8.71
C PRO A 151 31.55 17.36 9.57
N ASP A 152 31.17 17.28 10.83
CA ASP A 152 31.53 18.36 11.76
C ASP A 152 31.77 17.83 13.17
N GLY A 153 33.03 17.89 13.59
CA GLY A 153 33.48 17.28 14.83
C GLY A 153 34.99 17.32 15.03
N VAL A 154 35.67 18.37 14.57
CA VAL A 154 37.02 18.68 15.06
C VAL A 154 36.95 19.99 15.84
N ARG A 155 36.65 19.86 17.14
CA ARG A 155 37.10 20.85 18.13
C ARG A 155 38.53 20.50 18.49
N GLN A 156 39.48 21.34 18.09
CA GLN A 156 40.77 21.41 18.77
C GLN A 156 40.62 22.45 19.88
N GLU A 157 40.62 21.96 21.12
CA GLU A 157 40.90 22.77 22.30
C GLU A 157 42.40 23.09 22.37
N GLU A 158 42.67 24.20 23.06
CA GLU A 158 43.90 25.00 23.23
C GLU A 158 45.26 24.29 23.32
#